data_AF-R9M5R1-F1
#
_entry.id   AF-R9M5R1-F1
#
_cell.length_a   1.000
_cell.length_b   1.000
_cell.length_c   1.000
_cell.angle_alpha   90.00
_cell.angle_beta   90.00
_cell.angle_gamma   90.00
#
_symmetry.space_group_name_H-M   'P 1'
#
loop_
_entity.id
_entity.type
_entity.pdbx_description
1 polymer ?
#
loop_
_entity_poly.entity_id
_entity_poly.type
_entity_poly.pdbx_seq_one_letter_code
_entity_poly.pdbx_strand_id
1 'polypeptide(L)'
;MNSIQKSEAIKKGLRKGFQDGSAKMAHRKCYGYGVCSDGELVVNPDEAKVVCWIFEQYLVGNSLGKIAGLERQGIPSPTGRPKWNREAIDKLLSNEKYTGRVLLQKTVSTGAVQIENDGLLDRFLYTDTHEAIISDEMFTAVQQEKLSRSKKPQNQVTMRLTF
;
A
#
# COMPACT_ATOMS: atom_id res chain seq x y z
N MET A 1 17.97 -33.32 -9.80
CA MET A 1 17.84 -32.03 -9.10
C MET A 1 16.79 -32.18 -8.00
N ASN A 2 17.17 -32.08 -6.73
CA ASN A 2 16.25 -32.30 -5.60
C ASN A 2 15.35 -31.08 -5.36
N SER A 3 14.34 -31.21 -4.50
CA SER A 3 13.37 -30.15 -4.19
C SER A 3 14.01 -28.88 -3.62
N ILE A 4 15.08 -29.03 -2.84
CA ILE A 4 15.81 -27.93 -2.20
C ILE A 4 16.52 -27.07 -3.27
N GLN A 5 17.27 -27.71 -4.17
CA GLN A 5 17.98 -27.04 -5.27
C GLN A 5 17.03 -26.27 -6.19
N LYS A 6 15.84 -26.82 -6.48
CA LYS A 6 14.81 -26.13 -7.28
C LYS A 6 14.28 -24.88 -6.55
N SER A 7 14.03 -24.99 -5.25
CA SER A 7 13.56 -23.87 -4.43
C SER A 7 14.59 -22.73 -4.39
N GLU A 8 15.87 -23.04 -4.22
CA GLU A 8 16.96 -22.05 -4.24
C GLU A 8 17.07 -21.36 -5.60
N ALA A 9 16.98 -22.11 -6.71
CA ALA A 9 17.02 -21.54 -8.05
C ALA A 9 15.86 -20.54 -8.28
N ILE A 10 14.64 -20.90 -7.84
CA ILE A 10 13.47 -20.01 -7.92
C ILE A 10 13.69 -18.75 -7.08
N LYS A 11 14.15 -18.88 -5.83
CA LYS A 11 14.45 -17.75 -4.94
C LYS A 11 15.51 -16.81 -5.55
N LYS A 12 16.56 -17.39 -6.14
CA LYS A 12 17.62 -16.62 -6.81
C LYS A 12 17.08 -15.86 -8.03
N GLY A 13 16.22 -16.48 -8.83
CA GLY A 13 15.56 -15.83 -9.96
C GLY A 13 14.67 -14.67 -9.53
N LEU A 14 13.86 -14.86 -8.49
CA LEU A 14 13.02 -13.80 -7.92
C LEU A 14 13.86 -12.64 -7.37
N ARG A 15 14.94 -12.94 -6.64
CA ARG A 15 15.82 -11.91 -6.07
C ARG A 15 16.52 -11.10 -7.17
N LYS A 16 16.93 -11.74 -8.26
CA LYS A 16 17.46 -11.04 -9.43
C LYS A 16 16.42 -10.06 -10.00
N GLY A 17 15.18 -10.52 -10.17
CA GLY A 17 14.07 -9.67 -10.60
C GLY A 17 13.78 -8.49 -9.67
N PHE A 18 14.01 -8.66 -8.36
CA PHE A 18 13.88 -7.56 -7.39
C PHE A 18 15.02 -6.55 -7.51
N GLN A 19 16.23 -7.00 -7.82
CA GLN A 19 17.44 -6.18 -7.96
C GLN A 19 17.47 -5.36 -9.26
N ASP A 20 16.89 -5.88 -10.33
CA ASP A 20 16.86 -5.20 -11.64
C ASP A 20 15.52 -4.53 -11.95
N GLY A 21 14.53 -4.66 -11.07
CA GLY A 21 13.21 -4.05 -11.20
C GLY A 21 12.25 -4.82 -12.12
N SER A 22 12.69 -5.89 -12.78
CA SER A 22 11.89 -6.67 -13.75
C SER A 22 10.87 -7.61 -13.10
N ALA A 23 10.81 -7.64 -11.77
CA ALA A 23 9.86 -8.46 -11.06
C ALA A 23 8.42 -8.10 -11.46
N LYS A 24 7.59 -9.12 -11.76
CA LYS A 24 6.15 -8.95 -12.03
C LYS A 24 5.39 -8.15 -10.96
N MET A 25 5.90 -8.14 -9.73
CA MET A 25 5.34 -7.36 -8.62
C MET A 25 5.47 -5.85 -8.85
N ALA A 26 6.48 -5.39 -9.60
CA ALA A 26 6.66 -3.99 -9.94
C ALA A 26 5.49 -3.47 -10.79
N HIS A 27 5.06 -4.25 -11.77
CA HIS A 27 3.98 -3.91 -12.70
C HIS A 27 2.59 -4.38 -12.24
N ARG A 28 2.47 -4.85 -11.00
CA ARG A 28 1.17 -5.31 -10.49
C ARG A 28 0.19 -4.14 -10.42
N LYS A 29 -0.92 -4.28 -11.14
CA LYS A 29 -2.08 -3.37 -11.09
C LYS A 29 -2.55 -3.15 -9.66
N CYS A 30 -2.77 -1.89 -9.29
CA CYS A 30 -3.56 -1.50 -8.12
C CYS A 30 -4.68 -0.53 -8.56
N TYR A 31 -5.66 -0.33 -7.69
CA TYR A 31 -6.74 0.62 -7.95
C TYR A 31 -6.19 2.01 -8.27
N GLY A 32 -6.84 2.78 -9.13
CA GLY A 32 -6.30 4.05 -9.65
C GLY A 32 -5.42 3.89 -10.88
N TYR A 33 -4.97 2.66 -11.18
CA TYR A 33 -4.12 2.37 -12.33
C TYR A 33 -4.68 1.24 -13.18
N GLY A 34 -4.58 1.39 -14.50
CA GLY A 34 -4.66 0.34 -15.49
C GLY A 34 -3.30 -0.30 -15.75
N VAL A 35 -3.27 -1.19 -16.75
CA VAL A 35 -2.03 -1.75 -17.31
C VAL A 35 -2.13 -1.57 -18.82
N CYS A 36 -1.15 -0.96 -19.44
CA CYS A 36 -1.08 -0.85 -20.90
C CYS A 36 -0.43 -2.09 -21.53
N SER A 37 -0.39 -2.13 -22.86
CA SER A 37 0.03 -3.30 -23.65
C SER A 37 1.49 -3.73 -23.42
N ASP A 38 2.34 -2.82 -22.99
CA ASP A 38 3.74 -3.05 -22.61
C ASP A 38 3.90 -3.56 -21.16
N GLY A 39 2.81 -3.58 -20.37
CA GLY A 39 2.81 -3.99 -18.98
C GLY A 39 3.00 -2.84 -17.98
N GLU A 40 3.14 -1.59 -18.43
CA GLU A 40 3.34 -0.46 -17.53
C GLU A 40 2.04 0.01 -16.85
N LEU A 41 2.20 0.66 -15.70
CA LEU A 41 1.07 1.23 -14.96
C LEU A 41 0.69 2.58 -15.54
N VAL A 42 -0.56 2.70 -15.98
CA VAL A 42 -1.13 3.95 -16.52
C VAL A 42 -2.27 4.39 -15.63
N VAL A 43 -2.34 5.70 -15.36
CA VAL A 43 -3.40 6.28 -14.52
C VAL A 43 -4.76 5.99 -15.16
N ASN A 44 -5.69 5.46 -14.37
CA ASN A 44 -7.10 5.45 -14.71
C ASN A 44 -7.73 6.71 -14.08
N PRO A 45 -8.12 7.73 -14.86
CA PRO A 45 -8.56 9.02 -14.32
C PRO A 45 -9.75 8.93 -13.37
N ASP A 46 -10.68 8.00 -13.61
CA ASP A 46 -11.88 7.88 -12.77
C ASP A 46 -11.57 7.23 -11.43
N GLU A 47 -10.77 6.16 -11.43
CA GLU A 47 -10.31 5.54 -10.18
C GLU A 47 -9.32 6.44 -9.44
N ALA A 48 -8.47 7.20 -10.15
CA ALA A 48 -7.52 8.14 -9.56
C ALA A 48 -8.19 9.24 -8.75
N LYS A 49 -9.32 9.79 -9.24
CA LYS A 49 -10.13 10.75 -8.47
C LYS A 49 -10.61 10.15 -7.14
N VAL A 50 -11.03 8.88 -7.17
CA VAL A 50 -11.45 8.16 -5.95
C VAL A 50 -10.27 7.98 -5.00
N VAL A 51 -9.08 7.65 -5.52
CA VAL A 51 -7.85 7.57 -4.71
C VAL A 51 -7.56 8.91 -4.04
N CYS A 52 -7.51 10.02 -4.79
CA CYS A 52 -7.28 11.35 -4.23
C CYS A 52 -8.31 11.69 -3.13
N TRP A 53 -9.59 11.45 -3.41
CA TRP A 53 -10.66 11.65 -2.44
C TRP A 53 -10.45 10.82 -1.16
N ILE A 54 -10.04 9.54 -1.27
CA ILE A 54 -9.77 8.70 -0.09
C ILE A 54 -8.65 9.30 0.77
N PHE A 55 -7.56 9.77 0.15
CA PHE A 55 -6.44 10.42 0.85
C PHE A 55 -6.91 11.70 1.57
N GLU A 56 -7.64 12.57 0.87
CA GLU A 56 -8.20 13.80 1.44
C GLU A 56 -9.14 13.52 2.62
N GLN A 57 -10.10 12.60 2.44
CA GLN A 57 -11.05 12.26 3.50
C GLN A 57 -10.36 11.70 4.74
N TYR A 58 -9.27 10.95 4.55
CA TYR A 58 -8.49 10.44 5.67
C TYR A 58 -7.83 11.58 6.45
N LEU A 59 -7.21 12.55 5.76
CA LEU A 59 -6.57 13.72 6.37
C LEU A 59 -7.57 14.66 7.06
N VAL A 60 -8.80 14.76 6.57
CA VAL A 60 -9.88 15.53 7.22
C VAL A 60 -10.37 14.89 8.54
N GLY A 61 -9.88 13.70 8.89
CA GLY A 61 -10.21 13.05 10.16
C GLY A 61 -11.22 11.91 10.05
N ASN A 62 -11.70 11.57 8.85
CA ASN A 62 -12.69 10.51 8.73
C ASN A 62 -12.09 9.14 9.05
N SER A 63 -12.88 8.30 9.72
CA SER A 63 -12.48 6.92 9.99
C SER A 63 -12.55 6.07 8.73
N LEU A 64 -11.76 4.99 8.67
CA LEU A 64 -11.79 4.02 7.57
C LEU A 64 -13.19 3.47 7.30
N GLY A 65 -14.02 3.31 8.35
CA GLY A 65 -15.41 2.86 8.20
C GLY A 65 -16.31 3.91 7.54
N LYS A 66 -16.07 5.20 7.81
CA LYS A 66 -16.81 6.29 7.17
C LYS A 66 -16.43 6.43 5.69
N ILE A 67 -15.13 6.31 5.38
CA ILE A 67 -14.61 6.31 4.00
C ILE A 67 -15.12 5.09 3.23
N ALA A 68 -15.23 3.92 3.87
CA ALA A 68 -15.82 2.72 3.28
C ALA A 68 -17.29 2.87 2.85
N GLY A 69 -17.96 3.96 3.26
CA GLY A 69 -19.28 4.34 2.79
C GLY A 69 -19.36 4.81 1.34
N LEU A 70 -18.27 4.68 0.55
CA LEU A 70 -18.21 4.87 -0.91
C LEU A 70 -19.27 4.09 -1.68
N GLU A 71 -19.74 2.97 -1.14
CA GLU A 71 -20.87 2.20 -1.70
C GLU A 71 -22.11 3.07 -1.95
N ARG A 72 -22.37 4.06 -1.08
CA ARG A 72 -23.51 4.99 -1.23
C ARG A 72 -23.38 5.93 -2.43
N GLN A 73 -22.16 6.09 -2.94
CA GLN A 73 -21.86 6.84 -4.15
C GLN A 73 -21.79 5.94 -5.39
N GLY A 74 -22.09 4.64 -5.24
CA GLY A 74 -22.06 3.66 -6.33
C GLY A 74 -20.65 3.25 -6.76
N ILE A 75 -19.62 3.54 -5.96
CA ILE A 75 -18.22 3.27 -6.31
C ILE A 75 -17.82 1.87 -5.82
N PRO A 76 -17.60 0.90 -6.73
CA PRO A 76 -17.21 -0.45 -6.35
C PRO A 76 -15.77 -0.50 -5.84
N SER A 77 -15.47 -1.54 -5.05
CA SER A 77 -14.12 -1.85 -4.58
C SER A 77 -13.21 -2.29 -5.73
N PRO A 78 -11.89 -2.36 -5.51
CA PRO A 78 -10.95 -2.83 -6.53
C PRO A 78 -11.22 -4.27 -7.01
N THR A 79 -11.96 -5.06 -6.23
CA THR A 79 -12.38 -6.43 -6.58
C THR A 79 -13.79 -6.51 -7.17
N GLY A 80 -14.39 -5.36 -7.49
CA GLY A 80 -15.75 -5.27 -8.04
C GLY A 80 -16.85 -5.47 -7.00
N ARG A 81 -16.53 -5.49 -5.71
CA ARG A 81 -17.55 -5.61 -4.65
C ARG A 81 -18.21 -4.26 -4.39
N PRO A 82 -19.52 -4.20 -4.09
CA PRO A 82 -20.20 -2.94 -3.83
C PRO A 82 -19.64 -2.22 -2.60
N LYS A 83 -19.23 -2.98 -1.58
CA LYS A 83 -18.71 -2.46 -0.32
C LYS A 83 -17.19 -2.53 -0.25
N TRP A 84 -16.57 -1.41 0.09
CA TRP A 84 -15.17 -1.35 0.49
C TRP A 84 -15.00 -1.88 1.92
N ASN A 85 -14.00 -2.72 2.17
CA ASN A 85 -13.64 -3.10 3.52
C ASN A 85 -12.58 -2.12 4.08
N ARG A 86 -12.51 -2.02 5.41
CA ARG A 86 -11.59 -1.09 6.09
C ARG A 86 -10.13 -1.40 5.76
N GLU A 87 -9.80 -2.68 5.65
CA GLU A 87 -8.45 -3.15 5.34
C GLU A 87 -7.97 -2.74 3.93
N ALA A 88 -8.85 -2.76 2.93
CA ALA A 88 -8.52 -2.32 1.58
C ALA A 88 -8.20 -0.83 1.54
N ILE A 89 -8.97 -0.02 2.26
CA ILE A 89 -8.70 1.43 2.38
C ILE A 89 -7.39 1.64 3.14
N ASP A 90 -7.16 0.91 4.23
CA ASP A 90 -5.92 1.01 5.00
C ASP A 90 -4.68 0.68 4.16
N LYS A 91 -4.75 -0.43 3.40
CA LYS A 91 -3.70 -0.85 2.46
C LYS A 91 -3.51 0.14 1.33
N LEU A 92 -4.59 0.73 0.81
CA LEU A 92 -4.56 1.76 -0.21
C LEU A 92 -3.80 3.00 0.29
N LEU A 93 -4.11 3.48 1.49
CA LEU A 93 -3.47 4.64 2.11
C LEU A 93 -1.97 4.43 2.40
N SER A 94 -1.49 3.19 2.48
CA SER A 94 -0.07 2.87 2.71
C SER A 94 0.68 2.40 1.46
N ASN A 95 0.04 2.40 0.29
CA ASN A 95 0.66 1.93 -0.94
C ASN A 95 1.50 3.04 -1.59
N GLU A 96 2.82 2.90 -1.57
CA GLU A 96 3.77 3.85 -2.16
C GLU A 96 3.62 4.01 -3.67
N LYS A 97 2.94 3.08 -4.36
CA LYS A 97 2.65 3.17 -5.80
C LYS A 97 1.96 4.46 -6.18
N TYR A 98 1.08 4.98 -5.32
CA TYR A 98 0.40 6.25 -5.60
C TYR A 98 1.34 7.44 -5.71
N THR A 99 2.59 7.32 -5.26
CA THR A 99 3.64 8.34 -5.37
C THR A 99 4.63 8.07 -6.52
N GLY A 100 4.29 7.18 -7.48
CA GLY A 100 5.17 6.81 -8.59
C GLY A 100 6.32 5.88 -8.19
N ARG A 101 6.26 5.29 -6.99
CA ARG A 101 7.31 4.42 -6.43
C ARG A 101 6.88 2.96 -6.37
N VAL A 102 7.86 2.06 -6.41
CA VAL A 102 7.63 0.63 -6.21
C VAL A 102 8.64 0.10 -5.21
N LEU A 103 8.15 -0.47 -4.11
CA LEU A 103 8.99 -1.17 -3.15
C LEU A 103 8.87 -2.69 -3.35
N LEU A 104 9.97 -3.32 -3.75
CA LEU A 104 10.08 -4.76 -3.94
C LEU A 104 10.69 -5.45 -2.71
N GLN A 105 10.43 -6.76 -2.61
CA GLN A 105 10.90 -7.62 -1.52
C GLN A 105 10.41 -7.18 -0.13
N LYS A 106 9.14 -6.75 -0.05
CA LYS A 106 8.46 -6.41 1.21
C LYS A 106 8.33 -7.60 2.16
N THR A 107 8.26 -8.82 1.63
CA THR A 107 8.15 -10.05 2.41
C THR A 107 9.23 -11.05 2.03
N VAL A 108 9.56 -11.94 2.97
CA VAL A 108 10.52 -13.04 2.79
C VAL A 108 9.84 -14.36 3.14
N SER A 109 10.13 -15.41 2.36
CA SER A 109 9.67 -16.77 2.67
C SER A 109 10.70 -17.50 3.53
N THR A 110 10.28 -17.97 4.70
CA THR A 110 11.08 -18.81 5.61
C THR A 110 11.02 -20.30 5.25
N GLY A 111 10.38 -20.66 4.13
CA GLY A 111 10.12 -22.04 3.73
C GLY A 111 8.77 -22.59 4.22
N ALA A 112 8.26 -22.11 5.36
CA ALA A 112 6.94 -22.47 5.88
C ALA A 112 5.92 -21.33 5.79
N VAL A 113 6.37 -20.09 6.06
CA VAL A 113 5.51 -18.90 6.10
C VAL A 113 6.14 -17.73 5.36
N GLN A 114 5.30 -16.80 4.93
CA GLN A 114 5.76 -15.48 4.48
C GLN A 114 5.66 -14.51 5.64
N ILE A 115 6.74 -13.79 5.89
CA ILE A 115 6.84 -12.75 6.92
C ILE A 115 7.25 -11.43 6.29
N GLU A 116 6.95 -10.32 6.97
CA GLU A 116 7.43 -9.00 6.59
C GLU A 116 8.96 -8.95 6.62
N ASN A 117 9.54 -8.19 5.69
CA ASN A 117 10.97 -8.00 5.57
C ASN A 117 11.43 -6.80 6.40
N ASP A 118 11.61 -7.03 7.69
CA ASP A 118 12.09 -6.03 8.65
C ASP A 118 13.62 -6.08 8.80
N GLY A 119 14.32 -6.00 7.66
CA GLY A 119 15.79 -5.98 7.62
C GLY A 119 16.46 -7.35 7.49
N LEU A 120 15.70 -8.42 7.25
CA LEU A 120 16.24 -9.75 6.99
C LEU A 120 16.98 -9.81 5.65
N LEU A 121 16.48 -9.07 4.65
CA LEU A 121 17.08 -8.95 3.33
C LEU A 121 16.91 -7.52 2.80
N ASP A 122 17.67 -7.18 1.77
CA ASP A 122 17.53 -5.90 1.08
C ASP A 122 16.10 -5.71 0.52
N ARG A 123 15.61 -4.48 0.62
CA ARG A 123 14.40 -4.03 -0.08
C ARG A 123 14.83 -3.09 -1.19
N PHE A 124 14.15 -3.16 -2.33
CA PHE A 124 14.51 -2.39 -3.51
C PHE A 124 13.41 -1.36 -3.79
N LEU A 125 13.72 -0.08 -3.61
CA LEU A 125 12.82 1.03 -3.89
C LEU A 125 13.18 1.63 -5.25
N TYR A 126 12.23 1.58 -6.17
CA TYR A 126 12.33 2.24 -7.48
C TYR A 126 11.45 3.47 -7.46
N THR A 127 11.98 4.59 -7.94
CA THR A 127 11.29 5.88 -8.07
C THR A 127 11.04 6.20 -9.52
N ASP A 128 10.08 7.09 -9.79
CA ASP A 128 9.75 7.54 -11.15
C ASP A 128 9.46 6.39 -12.12
N THR A 129 8.74 5.38 -11.61
CA THR A 129 8.41 4.16 -12.38
C THR A 129 7.14 4.33 -13.19
N HIS A 130 6.23 5.19 -12.72
CA HIS A 130 4.94 5.48 -13.34
C HIS A 130 4.43 6.80 -12.79
N GLU A 131 3.42 7.36 -13.47
CA GLU A 131 2.82 8.63 -13.08
C GLU A 131 2.22 8.58 -11.66
N ALA A 132 2.57 9.55 -10.82
CA ALA A 132 2.07 9.65 -9.46
C ALA A 132 0.63 10.21 -9.45
N ILE A 133 -0.26 9.57 -8.70
CA ILE A 133 -1.61 10.08 -8.41
C ILE A 133 -1.59 11.02 -7.20
N ILE A 134 -0.68 10.80 -6.26
CA ILE A 134 -0.61 11.45 -4.96
C ILE A 134 0.77 12.07 -4.77
N SER A 135 0.80 13.32 -4.29
CA SER A 135 2.05 14.00 -3.97
C SER A 135 2.77 13.37 -2.76
N ASP A 136 4.08 13.53 -2.72
CA ASP A 136 4.91 13.10 -1.59
C ASP A 136 4.47 13.72 -0.27
N GLU A 137 4.09 14.99 -0.31
CA GLU A 137 3.59 15.74 0.84
C GLU A 137 2.31 15.12 1.40
N MET A 138 1.34 14.83 0.53
CA MET A 138 0.07 14.24 0.95
C MET A 138 0.25 12.80 1.45
N PHE A 139 1.08 12.00 0.77
CA PHE A 139 1.37 10.64 1.22
C PHE A 139 2.05 10.63 2.59
N THR A 140 3.02 11.54 2.79
CA THR A 140 3.73 11.71 4.07
C THR A 140 2.78 12.14 5.16
N ALA A 141 1.91 13.12 4.91
CA ALA A 141 0.89 13.57 5.86
C ALA A 141 -0.03 12.42 6.28
N VAL A 142 -0.47 11.58 5.34
CA VAL A 142 -1.29 10.41 5.63
C VAL A 142 -0.54 9.40 6.50
N GLN A 143 0.73 9.11 6.21
CA GLN A 143 1.51 8.18 7.05
C GLN A 143 1.69 8.72 8.47
N GLN A 144 1.93 10.03 8.64
CA GLN A 144 2.01 10.65 9.96
C GLN A 144 0.68 10.56 10.71
N GLU A 145 -0.44 10.80 10.03
CA GLU A 145 -1.77 10.67 10.62
C GLU A 145 -2.08 9.22 11.02
N LYS A 146 -1.70 8.22 10.21
CA LYS A 146 -1.81 6.80 10.57
C LYS A 146 -1.04 6.49 11.87
N LEU A 147 0.20 6.97 11.97
CA LEU A 147 1.02 6.81 13.17
C LEU A 147 0.38 7.50 14.38
N SER A 148 -0.12 8.72 14.21
CA SER A 148 -0.83 9.48 15.26
C SER A 148 -2.01 8.70 15.83
N ARG A 149 -2.88 8.16 14.95
CA ARG A 149 -4.07 7.38 15.37
C ARG A 149 -3.75 6.03 16.01
N SER A 150 -2.59 5.44 15.69
CA SER A 150 -2.15 4.18 16.29
C SER A 150 -1.58 4.34 17.70
N LYS A 151 -1.09 5.54 18.06
CA LYS A 151 -0.59 5.82 19.41
C LYS A 151 -1.78 5.83 20.36
N LYS A 152 -1.77 4.96 21.38
CA LYS A 152 -2.80 4.97 22.43
C LYS A 152 -2.85 6.39 23.05
N PRO A 153 -4.04 6.95 23.32
CA PRO A 153 -4.12 8.18 24.09
C PRO A 153 -3.46 7.95 25.45
N GLN A 154 -2.48 8.78 25.81
CA GLN A 154 -2.00 8.87 27.17
C GLN A 154 -3.18 9.38 27.99
N ASN A 155 -3.85 8.49 28.74
CA ASN A 155 -4.87 8.89 29.70
C ASN A 155 -4.20 9.83 30.72
N GLN A 156 -4.29 11.15 30.52
CA GLN A 156 -4.09 12.11 31.60
C GLN A 156 -5.27 11.95 32.56
N VAL A 157 -5.10 11.07 33.54
CA VAL A 157 -5.95 11.07 34.73
C VAL A 157 -5.69 12.39 35.44
N THR A 158 -6.53 13.39 35.16
CA THR A 158 -6.55 14.63 35.93
C THR A 158 -7.12 14.29 37.31
N MET A 159 -6.25 13.94 38.27
CA MET A 159 -6.66 13.90 39.67
C MET A 159 -6.94 15.33 40.11
N ARG A 160 -8.22 15.67 40.25
CA ARG A 160 -8.62 16.87 40.99
C ARG A 160 -8.29 16.62 42.46
N LEU A 161 -7.23 17.26 42.96
CA LEU A 161 -7.03 17.44 44.38
C LEU A 161 -8.03 18.51 44.84
N THR A 162 -9.09 18.08 45.51
CA THR A 162 -9.92 18.95 46.33
C THR A 162 -9.16 19.24 47.63
N PHE A 163 -8.85 20.52 47.84
CA PHE A 163 -8.33 21.04 49.11
C PHE A 163 -9.43 21.09 50.17
#